data_AF-A0A6C0DCK3-F1
#
_entry.id   AF-A0A6C0DCK3-F1
#
_cell.length_a   1.000
_cell.length_b   1.000
_cell.length_c   1.000
_cell.angle_alpha   90.00
_cell.angle_beta   90.00
_cell.angle_gamma   90.00
#
_symmetry.space_group_name_H-M   'P 1'
#
loop_
_entity.id
_entity.type
_entity.pdbx_description
1 polymer ?
#
loop_
_entity_poly.entity_id
_entity_poly.type
_entity_poly.pdbx_seq_one_letter_code
_entity_poly.pdbx_strand_id
1 'polypeptide(L)'
;MSRKTQKIYKSPLPPYMKKKVVYSQDDYNSNDGMLTTVWGPSMWHYLHTMSFNYPVHPTPENKKHYRDFILNLENVLPCGKCRKNLKKNFKKLPLEEKDMESRETFSRYIYNLHEVINKMLKKKSGLTYDDVRERYEHFRARCAKPLKSLKKCTRTKKTGKTVRFSKKIKILDEKGCTEPLYGEKSKCILKIVPQDKKCDSFEMDEKCIKKRQSDVLNK
;
A
#
# COMPACT_ATOMS: atom_id res chain seq x y z
N MET A 1 -41.61 7.95 5.07
CA MET A 1 -40.21 7.49 4.85
C MET A 1 -39.48 8.53 4.01
N SER A 2 -38.70 9.43 4.61
CA SER A 2 -37.97 10.47 3.88
C SER A 2 -36.61 9.93 3.44
N ARG A 3 -36.45 9.72 2.11
CA ARG A 3 -35.18 9.32 1.49
C ARG A 3 -34.20 10.49 1.55
N LYS A 4 -33.19 10.40 2.41
CA LYS A 4 -32.04 11.33 2.39
C LYS A 4 -31.27 11.12 1.09
N THR A 5 -31.36 12.08 0.18
CA THR A 5 -30.54 12.17 -1.02
C THR A 5 -29.07 12.36 -0.63
N GLN A 6 -28.21 11.41 -0.98
CA GLN A 6 -26.76 11.56 -0.85
C GLN A 6 -26.31 12.65 -1.84
N LYS A 7 -25.76 13.76 -1.32
CA LYS A 7 -25.09 14.77 -2.14
C LYS A 7 -23.84 14.15 -2.77
N ILE A 8 -23.90 13.85 -4.05
CA ILE A 8 -22.73 13.49 -4.86
C ILE A 8 -21.89 14.77 -4.99
N TYR A 9 -20.77 14.83 -4.26
CA TYR A 9 -19.77 15.88 -4.47
C TYR A 9 -19.08 15.61 -5.81
N LYS A 10 -19.56 16.26 -6.88
CA LYS A 10 -18.78 16.38 -8.12
C LYS A 10 -17.65 17.37 -7.84
N SER A 11 -16.43 16.87 -7.67
CA SER A 11 -15.26 17.74 -7.67
C SER A 11 -15.19 18.49 -9.01
N PRO A 12 -14.96 19.82 -9.02
CA PRO A 12 -14.81 20.55 -10.27
C PRO A 12 -13.66 19.96 -11.09
N LEU A 13 -13.88 19.81 -12.40
CA LEU A 13 -12.85 19.32 -13.31
C LEU A 13 -11.63 20.24 -13.23
N PRO A 14 -10.41 19.69 -13.19
CA PRO A 14 -9.20 20.49 -13.07
C PRO A 14 -9.04 21.50 -14.24
N PRO A 15 -8.39 22.66 -14.00
CA PRO A 15 -8.34 23.79 -14.94
C PRO A 15 -7.77 23.49 -16.33
N TYR A 16 -7.01 22.40 -16.48
CA TYR A 16 -6.36 22.01 -17.73
C TYR A 16 -7.32 21.41 -18.78
N MET A 17 -8.59 21.15 -18.43
CA MET A 17 -9.58 20.66 -19.40
C MET A 17 -10.14 21.76 -20.34
N LYS A 18 -9.68 23.01 -20.23
CA LYS A 18 -9.95 24.05 -21.22
C LYS A 18 -9.12 23.74 -22.48
N LYS A 19 -9.77 23.11 -23.46
CA LYS A 19 -9.21 22.48 -24.67
C LYS A 19 -8.25 23.38 -25.47
N LYS A 20 -6.95 23.25 -25.24
CA LYS A 20 -5.95 23.22 -26.32
C LYS A 20 -5.52 21.77 -26.47
N VAL A 21 -5.68 21.20 -27.66
CA VAL A 21 -5.29 19.82 -27.93
C VAL A 21 -3.76 19.78 -27.94
N VAL A 22 -3.17 19.11 -26.95
CA VAL A 22 -1.71 19.02 -26.80
C VAL A 22 -1.12 17.90 -27.67
N TYR A 23 -1.88 16.84 -27.91
CA TYR A 23 -1.42 15.62 -28.60
C TYR A 23 -2.16 15.41 -29.91
N SER A 24 -1.43 14.99 -30.93
CA SER A 24 -1.93 14.60 -32.26
C SER A 24 -2.52 13.19 -32.26
N GLN A 25 -3.19 12.82 -33.36
CA GLN A 25 -3.69 11.45 -33.55
C GLN A 25 -2.56 10.42 -33.62
N ASP A 26 -1.42 10.80 -34.19
CA ASP A 26 -0.22 9.96 -34.27
C ASP A 26 0.37 9.71 -32.87
N ASP A 27 0.37 10.72 -31.99
CA ASP A 27 0.80 10.55 -30.59
C ASP A 27 -0.07 9.52 -29.85
N TYR A 28 -1.39 9.56 -30.03
CA TYR A 28 -2.31 8.58 -29.42
C TYR A 28 -2.16 7.16 -29.99
N ASN A 29 -1.73 7.04 -31.24
CA ASN A 29 -1.53 5.75 -31.92
C ASN A 29 -0.08 5.26 -31.83
N SER A 30 0.79 6.00 -31.12
CA SER A 30 2.17 5.60 -30.91
C SER A 30 2.28 4.34 -30.03
N ASN A 31 3.33 3.55 -30.26
CA ASN A 31 3.64 2.36 -29.45
C ASN A 31 4.58 2.67 -28.28
N ASP A 32 4.69 3.96 -27.91
CA ASP A 32 5.61 4.40 -26.87
C ASP A 32 5.14 3.92 -25.49
N GLY A 33 6.12 3.55 -24.66
CA GLY A 33 5.85 3.14 -23.29
C GLY A 33 5.58 4.32 -22.38
N MET A 34 4.87 4.07 -21.28
CA MET A 34 4.65 5.08 -20.24
C MET A 34 5.94 5.34 -19.46
N LEU A 35 6.17 6.61 -19.07
CA LEU A 35 7.31 7.01 -18.25
C LEU A 35 7.42 6.16 -16.98
N THR A 36 8.51 5.42 -16.85
CA THR A 36 8.73 4.46 -15.76
C THR A 36 8.73 5.09 -14.36
N THR A 37 9.08 6.37 -14.26
CA THR A 37 9.05 7.16 -13.02
C THR A 37 7.62 7.46 -12.54
N VAL A 38 6.62 7.45 -13.43
CA VAL A 38 5.22 7.73 -13.10
C VAL A 38 4.49 6.50 -12.57
N TRP A 39 4.66 5.34 -13.22
CA TRP A 39 3.92 4.12 -12.87
C TRP A 39 4.73 3.12 -12.04
N GLY A 40 6.06 3.13 -12.14
CA GLY A 40 6.94 2.15 -11.51
C GLY A 40 6.78 2.07 -9.99
N PRO A 41 6.88 3.20 -9.25
CA PRO A 41 6.67 3.21 -7.81
C PRO A 41 5.29 2.68 -7.40
N SER A 42 4.24 3.05 -8.13
CA SER A 42 2.86 2.59 -7.87
C SER A 42 2.70 1.08 -8.09
N MET A 43 3.32 0.54 -9.15
CA MET A 43 3.32 -0.91 -9.40
C MET A 43 4.06 -1.65 -8.29
N TRP A 44 5.25 -1.20 -7.89
CA TRP A 44 5.96 -1.80 -6.76
C TRP A 44 5.20 -1.70 -5.46
N HIS A 45 4.51 -0.59 -5.23
CA HIS A 45 3.64 -0.44 -4.07
C HIS A 45 2.54 -1.50 -4.04
N TYR A 46 1.88 -1.75 -5.17
CA TYR A 46 0.90 -2.81 -5.31
C TYR A 46 1.51 -4.20 -5.11
N LEU A 47 2.63 -4.52 -5.78
CA LEU A 47 3.27 -5.84 -5.71
C LEU A 47 3.66 -6.20 -4.28
N HIS A 48 4.26 -5.26 -3.55
CA HIS A 48 4.57 -5.44 -2.13
C HIS A 48 3.30 -5.64 -1.31
N THR A 49 2.29 -4.78 -1.46
CA THR A 49 1.00 -4.91 -0.75
C THR A 49 0.34 -6.28 -0.99
N MET A 50 0.28 -6.71 -2.25
CA MET A 50 -0.24 -8.01 -2.65
C MET A 50 0.54 -9.14 -1.98
N SER A 51 1.87 -9.06 -1.98
CA SER A 51 2.71 -10.10 -1.41
C SER A 51 2.60 -10.22 0.11
N PHE A 52 2.51 -9.10 0.84
CA PHE A 52 2.26 -9.11 2.28
C PHE A 52 0.81 -9.45 2.65
N ASN A 53 -0.11 -9.47 1.68
CA ASN A 53 -1.46 -9.97 1.86
C ASN A 53 -1.63 -11.44 1.41
N TYR A 54 -0.61 -12.05 0.80
CA TYR A 54 -0.64 -13.46 0.42
C TYR A 54 -1.00 -14.35 1.63
N PRO A 55 -1.75 -15.45 1.48
CA PRO A 55 -2.13 -16.28 2.62
C PRO A 55 -0.91 -16.84 3.37
N VAL A 56 -1.03 -17.01 4.70
CA VAL A 56 0.02 -17.68 5.49
C VAL A 56 0.12 -19.15 5.08
N HIS A 57 -1.03 -19.78 4.85
CA HIS A 57 -1.16 -21.15 4.36
C HIS A 57 -1.95 -21.13 3.03
N PRO A 58 -1.27 -20.92 1.89
CA PRO A 58 -1.94 -20.79 0.59
C PRO A 58 -2.43 -22.13 0.06
N THR A 59 -3.60 -22.12 -0.60
CA THR A 59 -4.07 -23.28 -1.38
C THR A 59 -3.29 -23.39 -2.71
N PRO A 60 -3.32 -24.55 -3.39
CA PRO A 60 -2.73 -24.70 -4.72
C PRO A 60 -3.23 -23.64 -5.73
N GLU A 61 -4.52 -23.29 -5.68
CA GLU A 61 -5.11 -22.26 -6.54
C GLU A 61 -4.55 -20.87 -6.19
N ASN A 62 -4.34 -20.58 -4.91
CA ASN A 62 -3.70 -19.32 -4.50
C ASN A 62 -2.27 -19.24 -5.06
N LYS A 63 -1.48 -20.32 -4.93
CA LYS A 63 -0.13 -20.38 -5.52
C LYS A 63 -0.18 -20.11 -7.02
N LYS A 64 -1.04 -20.81 -7.76
CA LYS A 64 -1.21 -20.64 -9.20
C LYS A 64 -1.54 -19.20 -9.58
N HIS A 65 -2.59 -18.60 -9.00
CA HIS A 65 -3.04 -17.26 -9.38
C HIS A 65 -1.96 -16.19 -9.15
N TYR A 66 -1.26 -16.24 -8.02
CA TYR A 66 -0.23 -15.24 -7.71
C TYR A 66 1.02 -15.46 -8.56
N ARG A 67 1.42 -16.72 -8.79
CA ARG A 67 2.55 -17.06 -9.66
C ARG A 67 2.30 -16.61 -11.10
N ASP A 68 1.13 -16.94 -11.64
CA ASP A 68 0.74 -16.55 -13.00
C ASP A 68 0.68 -15.03 -13.13
N PHE A 69 0.17 -14.31 -12.13
CA PHE A 69 0.16 -12.86 -12.12
C PHE A 69 1.58 -12.28 -12.22
N ILE A 70 2.52 -12.75 -11.39
CA ILE A 70 3.90 -12.26 -11.38
C ILE A 70 4.60 -12.56 -12.70
N LEU A 71 4.50 -13.79 -13.20
CA LEU A 71 5.17 -14.17 -14.44
C LEU A 71 4.60 -13.40 -15.64
N ASN A 72 3.29 -13.13 -15.67
CA ASN A 72 2.67 -12.37 -16.76
C ASN A 72 3.08 -10.89 -16.83
N LEU A 73 3.69 -10.33 -15.78
CA LEU A 73 4.23 -8.97 -15.83
C LEU A 73 5.22 -8.79 -16.99
N GLU A 74 5.96 -9.84 -17.37
CA GLU A 74 6.89 -9.76 -18.51
C GLU A 74 6.21 -9.44 -19.85
N ASN A 75 4.89 -9.60 -19.94
CA ASN A 75 4.10 -9.38 -21.15
C ASN A 75 3.33 -8.05 -21.11
N VAL A 76 2.96 -7.56 -19.92
CA VAL A 76 2.00 -6.45 -19.78
C VAL A 76 2.56 -5.14 -19.21
N LEU A 77 3.81 -5.12 -18.71
CA LEU A 77 4.39 -3.87 -18.21
C LEU A 77 4.38 -2.79 -19.31
N PRO A 78 4.02 -1.53 -19.02
CA PRO A 78 3.86 -0.46 -20.01
C PRO A 78 5.20 0.15 -20.45
N CYS A 79 6.19 -0.71 -20.72
CA CYS A 79 7.54 -0.38 -21.13
C CYS A 79 8.19 -1.61 -21.78
N GLY A 80 8.44 -1.57 -23.10
CA GLY A 80 8.97 -2.71 -23.86
C GLY A 80 10.34 -3.20 -23.39
N LYS A 81 11.25 -2.29 -23.03
CA LYS A 81 12.56 -2.65 -22.47
C LYS A 81 12.44 -3.28 -21.08
N CYS A 82 11.50 -2.79 -20.27
CA CYS A 82 11.23 -3.33 -18.93
C CYS A 82 10.72 -4.77 -19.02
N ARG A 83 9.82 -5.06 -19.95
CA ARG A 83 9.36 -6.42 -20.28
C ARG A 83 10.52 -7.36 -20.61
N LYS A 84 11.36 -6.99 -21.58
CA LYS A 84 12.55 -7.78 -21.99
C LYS A 84 13.53 -8.01 -20.82
N ASN A 85 13.75 -6.99 -19.99
CA ASN A 85 14.63 -7.10 -18.82
C ASN A 85 14.03 -7.99 -17.72
N LEU A 86 12.72 -7.92 -17.49
CA LEU A 86 12.04 -8.76 -16.50
C LEU A 86 12.18 -10.25 -16.84
N LYS A 87 12.06 -10.63 -18.13
CA LYS A 87 12.35 -12.01 -18.60
C LYS A 87 13.75 -12.47 -18.18
N LYS A 88 14.76 -11.60 -18.33
CA LYS A 88 16.14 -11.90 -17.92
C LYS A 88 16.29 -11.96 -16.40
N ASN A 89 15.54 -11.15 -15.66
CA ASN A 89 15.55 -11.16 -14.20
C ASN A 89 14.91 -12.44 -13.66
N PHE A 90 13.81 -12.93 -14.24
CA PHE A 90 13.23 -14.23 -13.89
C PHE A 90 14.18 -15.40 -14.18
N LYS A 91 15.05 -15.31 -15.18
CA LYS A 91 16.12 -16.31 -15.37
C LYS A 91 17.20 -16.26 -14.29
N LYS A 92 17.47 -15.08 -13.73
CA LYS A 92 18.46 -14.89 -12.65
C LYS A 92 17.89 -15.21 -11.26
N LEU A 93 16.60 -14.98 -11.08
CA LEU A 93 15.85 -15.26 -9.87
C LEU A 93 14.55 -15.96 -10.28
N PRO A 94 14.59 -17.28 -10.52
CA PRO A 94 13.40 -18.06 -10.89
C PRO A 94 12.36 -18.05 -9.76
N LEU A 95 11.08 -17.97 -10.13
CA LEU A 95 9.97 -18.13 -9.20
C LEU A 95 9.62 -19.61 -9.05
N GLU A 96 10.04 -20.20 -7.94
CA GLU A 96 9.93 -21.62 -7.65
C GLU A 96 8.81 -21.91 -6.63
N GLU A 97 8.41 -23.18 -6.50
CA GLU A 97 7.34 -23.57 -5.56
C GLU A 97 7.67 -23.25 -4.10
N LYS A 98 8.96 -23.30 -3.71
CA LYS A 98 9.42 -22.89 -2.37
C LYS A 98 9.07 -21.43 -2.05
N ASP A 99 9.11 -20.58 -3.08
CA ASP A 99 8.80 -19.15 -2.94
C ASP A 99 7.28 -18.91 -2.83
N MET A 100 6.46 -19.94 -3.07
CA MET A 100 5.00 -19.89 -2.99
C MET A 100 4.45 -20.59 -1.73
N GLU A 101 5.32 -21.10 -0.84
CA GLU A 101 4.92 -21.87 0.35
C GLU A 101 4.11 -21.07 1.37
N SER A 102 4.42 -19.78 1.53
CA SER A 102 3.79 -18.94 2.54
C SER A 102 3.86 -17.47 2.16
N ARG A 103 3.13 -16.62 2.91
CA ARG A 103 3.29 -15.16 2.86
C ARG A 103 4.74 -14.73 2.95
N GLU A 104 5.52 -15.33 3.85
CA GLU A 104 6.91 -14.93 4.06
C GLU A 104 7.76 -15.23 2.84
N THR A 105 7.69 -16.47 2.32
CA THR A 105 8.52 -16.87 1.17
C THR A 105 8.16 -16.06 -0.08
N PHE A 106 6.87 -15.82 -0.31
CA PHE A 106 6.41 -15.05 -1.48
C PHE A 106 6.76 -13.57 -1.39
N SER A 107 6.50 -12.92 -0.24
CA SER A 107 6.88 -11.51 -0.06
C SER A 107 8.39 -11.30 -0.09
N ARG A 108 9.17 -12.28 0.41
CA ARG A 108 10.64 -12.26 0.30
C ARG A 108 11.10 -12.38 -1.15
N TYR A 109 10.45 -13.21 -1.98
CA TYR A 109 10.73 -13.27 -3.40
C TYR A 109 10.48 -11.92 -4.09
N ILE A 110 9.35 -11.26 -3.83
CA ILE A 110 9.03 -9.94 -4.41
C ILE A 110 10.05 -8.87 -3.98
N TYR A 111 10.48 -8.89 -2.72
CA TYR A 111 11.57 -8.05 -2.23
C TYR A 111 12.88 -8.32 -3.00
N ASN A 112 13.31 -9.58 -3.10
CA ASN A 112 14.52 -9.96 -3.80
C ASN A 112 14.49 -9.57 -5.29
N LEU A 113 13.34 -9.74 -5.95
CA LEU A 113 13.14 -9.32 -7.34
C LEU A 113 13.29 -7.81 -7.50
N HIS A 114 12.75 -7.03 -6.56
CA HIS A 114 12.91 -5.58 -6.55
C HIS A 114 14.39 -5.20 -6.40
N GLU A 115 15.13 -5.87 -5.51
CA GLU A 115 16.56 -5.61 -5.32
C GLU A 115 17.41 -6.01 -6.54
N VAL A 116 17.07 -7.10 -7.23
CA VAL A 116 17.70 -7.48 -8.52
C VAL A 116 17.51 -6.35 -9.55
N ILE A 117 16.30 -5.79 -9.64
CA ILE A 117 16.00 -4.69 -10.56
C ILE A 117 16.70 -3.39 -10.12
N ASN A 118 16.75 -3.10 -8.83
CA ASN A 118 17.48 -1.95 -8.29
C ASN A 118 18.97 -2.04 -8.64
N LYS A 119 19.59 -3.21 -8.45
CA LYS A 119 20.99 -3.45 -8.84
C LYS A 119 21.21 -3.27 -10.34
N MET A 120 20.31 -3.78 -11.18
CA MET A 120 20.36 -3.59 -12.64
C MET A 120 20.29 -2.10 -13.02
N LEU A 121 19.48 -1.31 -12.32
CA LEU A 121 19.31 0.13 -12.53
C LEU A 121 20.34 0.99 -11.79
N LYS A 122 21.32 0.37 -11.11
CA LYS A 122 22.31 1.04 -10.25
C LYS A 122 21.68 1.89 -9.14
N LYS A 123 20.51 1.47 -8.65
CA LYS A 123 19.81 2.07 -7.50
C LYS A 123 20.12 1.28 -6.23
N LYS A 124 20.04 1.95 -5.09
CA LYS A 124 20.10 1.33 -3.75
C LYS A 124 18.82 1.66 -3.00
N SER A 125 18.16 0.63 -2.46
CA SER A 125 16.98 0.81 -1.59
C SER A 125 17.40 1.30 -0.21
N GLY A 126 18.48 0.73 0.33
CA GLY A 126 18.92 0.93 1.71
C GLY A 126 18.01 0.28 2.75
N LEU A 127 17.10 -0.62 2.35
CA LEU A 127 16.10 -1.23 3.21
C LEU A 127 16.29 -2.74 3.26
N THR A 128 16.23 -3.30 4.47
CA THR A 128 16.15 -4.75 4.67
C THR A 128 14.74 -5.26 4.35
N TYR A 129 14.60 -6.57 4.18
CA TYR A 129 13.27 -7.19 4.06
C TYR A 129 12.38 -6.86 5.28
N ASP A 130 12.94 -6.86 6.49
CA ASP A 130 12.19 -6.58 7.71
C ASP A 130 11.69 -5.14 7.76
N ASP A 131 12.47 -4.16 7.29
CA ASP A 131 12.04 -2.76 7.17
C ASP A 131 10.85 -2.63 6.21
N VAL A 132 10.89 -3.34 5.09
CA VAL A 132 9.80 -3.35 4.11
C VAL A 132 8.58 -4.05 4.71
N ARG A 133 8.75 -5.21 5.36
CA ARG A 133 7.66 -5.92 6.03
C ARG A 133 6.96 -5.00 7.03
N GLU A 134 7.70 -4.40 7.96
CA GLU A 134 7.13 -3.54 9.00
C GLU A 134 6.37 -2.35 8.39
N ARG A 135 6.96 -1.71 7.37
CA ARG A 135 6.32 -0.60 6.65
C ARG A 135 4.94 -0.97 6.12
N TYR A 136 4.81 -2.14 5.47
CA TYR A 136 3.54 -2.57 4.90
C TYR A 136 2.56 -3.14 5.93
N GLU A 137 3.06 -3.70 7.05
CA GLU A 137 2.22 -4.15 8.16
C GLU A 137 1.41 -3.01 8.81
N HIS A 138 1.92 -1.77 8.79
CA HIS A 138 1.16 -0.60 9.24
C HIS A 138 -0.12 -0.35 8.42
N PHE A 139 -0.21 -0.88 7.19
CA PHE A 139 -1.40 -0.77 6.34
C PHE A 139 -2.39 -1.92 6.51
N ARG A 140 -2.05 -2.96 7.29
CA ARG A 140 -2.94 -4.10 7.50
C ARG A 140 -4.25 -3.62 8.14
N ALA A 141 -5.37 -4.06 7.57
CA ALA A 141 -6.70 -3.76 8.07
C ALA A 141 -6.90 -4.42 9.45
N ARG A 142 -6.58 -3.67 10.51
CA ARG A 142 -6.82 -4.03 11.92
C ARG A 142 -7.73 -3.00 12.56
N CYS A 143 -8.43 -3.36 13.64
CA CYS A 143 -9.14 -2.39 14.47
C CYS A 143 -8.12 -1.46 15.15
N ALA A 144 -7.81 -0.32 14.54
CA ALA A 144 -6.95 0.68 15.15
C ALA A 144 -7.78 1.67 15.96
N LYS A 145 -7.39 1.90 17.22
CA LYS A 145 -7.96 2.97 18.04
C LYS A 145 -7.19 4.27 17.79
N PRO A 146 -7.86 5.43 17.71
CA PRO A 146 -7.17 6.71 17.55
C PRO A 146 -6.21 6.96 18.72
N LEU A 147 -5.04 7.56 18.47
CA LEU A 147 -4.05 7.88 19.52
C LEU A 147 -4.64 8.75 20.63
N LYS A 148 -5.62 9.59 20.31
CA LYS A 148 -6.36 10.43 21.28
C LYS A 148 -7.14 9.62 22.33
N SER A 149 -7.47 8.36 22.03
CA SER A 149 -8.19 7.48 22.97
C SER A 149 -7.31 6.95 24.10
N LEU A 150 -5.98 6.88 23.92
CA LEU A 150 -5.03 6.50 24.98
C LEU A 150 -4.94 7.56 26.08
N LYS A 151 -4.99 8.84 25.71
CA LYS A 151 -4.81 9.98 26.62
C LYS A 151 -5.95 10.14 27.64
N LYS A 152 -7.05 9.38 27.52
CA LYS A 152 -8.18 9.44 28.46
C LYS A 152 -8.02 8.53 29.69
N CYS A 153 -6.97 7.70 29.71
CA CYS A 153 -6.68 6.79 30.82
C CYS A 153 -5.54 7.30 31.73
N THR A 154 -5.55 8.60 32.05
CA THR A 154 -4.80 9.13 33.20
C THR A 154 -5.80 9.80 34.14
N ARG A 155 -5.97 9.16 35.31
CA ARG A 155 -6.91 9.42 36.42
C ARG A 155 -7.31 10.88 36.67
N THR A 156 -8.58 11.06 37.02
CA THR A 156 -8.94 11.57 38.37
C THR A 156 -10.16 10.82 38.88
N LYS A 157 -10.02 10.09 40.00
CA LYS A 157 -11.15 9.68 40.83
C LYS A 157 -11.80 10.97 41.35
N LYS A 158 -12.92 11.39 40.77
CA LYS A 158 -13.87 12.28 41.42
C LYS A 158 -15.22 11.59 41.45
N THR A 159 -15.63 11.25 42.66
CA THR A 159 -16.99 10.91 43.06
C THR A 159 -17.96 11.97 42.54
N GLY A 160 -19.02 11.55 41.85
CA GLY A 160 -20.08 12.47 41.43
C GLY A 160 -21.03 11.86 40.40
N LYS A 161 -22.25 11.59 40.84
CA LYS A 161 -23.38 11.17 40.00
C LYS A 161 -23.67 12.20 38.91
N THR A 162 -23.79 11.77 37.65
CA THR A 162 -24.94 12.13 36.78
C THR A 162 -24.96 11.26 35.53
N VAL A 163 -26.11 10.63 35.28
CA VAL A 163 -26.42 9.87 34.07
C VAL A 163 -26.70 10.85 32.94
N ARG A 164 -26.03 10.68 31.80
CA ARG A 164 -26.53 11.18 30.50
C ARG A 164 -26.43 10.05 29.48
N PHE A 165 -27.60 9.54 29.08
CA PHE A 165 -27.79 8.67 27.93
C PHE A 165 -27.32 9.42 26.67
N SER A 166 -26.05 9.24 26.31
CA SER A 166 -25.59 9.46 24.94
C SER A 166 -25.72 8.12 24.23
N LYS A 167 -26.57 8.08 23.20
CA LYS A 167 -26.74 6.92 22.32
C LYS A 167 -25.36 6.38 21.96
N LYS A 168 -25.02 5.18 22.45
CA LYS A 168 -23.90 4.38 21.97
C LYS A 168 -24.06 4.30 20.45
N ILE A 169 -23.22 5.00 19.70
CA ILE A 169 -22.89 4.55 18.36
C ILE A 169 -22.26 3.18 18.58
N LYS A 170 -23.03 2.12 18.33
CA LYS A 170 -22.48 0.77 18.18
C LYS A 170 -21.60 0.84 16.94
N ILE A 171 -20.33 1.18 17.13
CA ILE A 171 -19.30 0.68 16.23
C ILE A 171 -19.42 -0.83 16.41
N LEU A 172 -19.91 -1.50 15.37
CA LEU A 172 -19.90 -2.96 15.30
C LEU A 172 -18.42 -3.34 15.27
N ASP A 173 -17.85 -3.54 16.45
CA ASP A 173 -16.55 -4.18 16.58
C ASP A 173 -16.73 -5.58 15.97
N GLU A 174 -16.13 -5.79 14.81
CA GLU A 174 -15.90 -7.14 14.31
C GLU A 174 -15.15 -7.89 15.42
N LYS A 175 -15.70 -9.02 15.87
CA LYS A 175 -15.20 -9.81 17.00
C LYS A 175 -13.87 -10.51 16.68
N GLY A 176 -12.85 -9.75 16.26
CA GLY A 176 -11.58 -10.29 15.79
C GLY A 176 -10.33 -9.60 16.35
N CYS A 177 -10.47 -8.50 17.08
CA CYS A 177 -9.31 -7.72 17.53
C CYS A 177 -9.00 -8.03 19.01
N THR A 178 -8.12 -9.01 19.23
CA THR A 178 -7.65 -9.43 20.57
C THR A 178 -6.63 -8.46 21.18
N GLU A 179 -5.87 -7.73 20.35
CA GLU A 179 -4.92 -6.69 20.79
C GLU A 179 -5.16 -5.35 20.06
N PRO A 180 -5.45 -4.24 20.77
CA PRO A 180 -5.65 -2.95 20.14
C PRO A 180 -4.32 -2.31 19.73
N LEU A 181 -4.18 -1.98 18.44
CA LEU A 181 -3.12 -1.09 17.94
C LEU A 181 -3.60 0.35 17.90
N TYR A 182 -2.68 1.29 18.07
CA TYR A 182 -2.98 2.72 18.06
C TYR A 182 -2.35 3.43 16.87
N GLY A 183 -3.15 4.26 16.19
CA GLY A 183 -2.75 5.01 14.99
C GLY A 183 -3.95 5.35 14.10
N GLU A 184 -3.80 6.35 13.23
CA GLU A 184 -4.89 6.80 12.34
C GLU A 184 -5.09 5.86 11.15
N LYS A 185 -6.31 5.83 10.57
CA LYS A 185 -6.55 5.06 9.33
C LYS A 185 -5.82 5.74 8.17
N SER A 186 -5.00 4.96 7.46
CA SER A 186 -4.18 5.45 6.36
C SER A 186 -4.98 5.58 5.06
N LYS A 187 -4.66 6.60 4.25
CA LYS A 187 -5.13 6.76 2.87
C LYS A 187 -3.91 6.97 1.96
N CYS A 188 -3.84 6.23 0.87
CA CYS A 188 -2.78 6.43 -0.14
C CYS A 188 -3.12 7.61 -1.07
N ILE A 189 -2.12 8.46 -1.35
CA ILE A 189 -2.22 9.58 -2.28
C ILE A 189 -1.08 9.44 -3.29
N LEU A 190 -1.42 9.36 -4.58
CA LEU A 190 -0.43 9.39 -5.65
C LEU A 190 -0.17 10.84 -6.05
N LYS A 191 1.10 11.24 -6.04
CA LYS A 191 1.54 12.61 -6.33
C LYS A 191 2.54 12.58 -7.49
N ILE A 192 2.19 13.24 -8.60
CA ILE A 192 3.10 13.41 -9.74
C ILE A 192 3.82 14.75 -9.56
N VAL A 193 5.14 14.72 -9.62
CA VAL A 193 6.01 15.90 -9.45
C VAL A 193 7.06 15.94 -10.57
N PRO A 194 7.61 17.12 -10.89
CA PRO A 194 8.77 17.23 -11.78
C PRO A 194 9.94 16.35 -11.34
N GLN A 195 10.70 15.82 -12.30
CA GLN A 195 11.75 14.83 -12.04
C GLN A 195 12.96 15.38 -11.26
N ASP A 196 13.20 16.68 -11.34
CA ASP A 196 14.25 17.42 -10.63
C ASP A 196 13.93 17.63 -9.14
N LYS A 197 12.67 17.44 -8.73
CA LYS A 197 12.26 17.55 -7.33
C LYS A 197 12.85 16.40 -6.52
N LYS A 198 13.72 16.75 -5.56
CA LYS A 198 14.27 15.81 -4.59
C LYS A 198 13.20 15.44 -3.54
N CYS A 199 12.56 14.28 -3.72
CA CYS A 199 11.65 13.68 -2.74
C CYS A 199 11.67 12.16 -2.86
N ASP A 200 11.23 11.48 -1.80
CA ASP A 200 11.12 10.04 -1.79
C ASP A 200 9.95 9.57 -2.67
N SER A 201 10.08 8.38 -3.25
CA SER A 201 8.99 7.76 -4.02
C SER A 201 7.85 7.25 -3.14
N PHE A 202 8.08 7.15 -1.83
CA PHE A 202 7.12 6.65 -0.86
C PHE A 202 7.24 7.43 0.44
N GLU A 203 6.16 8.12 0.82
CA GLU A 203 6.08 8.91 2.05
C GLU A 203 4.93 8.35 2.91
N MET A 204 5.18 8.16 4.22
CA MET A 204 4.17 7.73 5.18
C MET A 204 4.17 8.69 6.38
N ASP A 205 2.99 9.25 6.69
CA ASP A 205 2.81 10.12 7.86
C ASP A 205 3.03 9.33 9.15
N GLU A 206 3.76 9.90 10.12
CA GLU A 206 4.05 9.27 11.41
C GLU A 206 2.79 8.85 12.19
N LYS A 207 1.66 9.52 11.97
CA LYS A 207 0.37 9.17 12.60
C LYS A 207 -0.22 7.87 12.05
N CYS A 208 0.20 7.46 10.86
CA CYS A 208 -0.20 6.21 10.23
C CYS A 208 0.63 5.02 10.73
N ILE A 209 1.80 5.27 11.35
CA ILE A 209 2.63 4.24 11.98
C ILE A 209 1.88 3.71 13.21
N LYS A 210 1.60 2.41 13.19
CA LYS A 210 0.87 1.74 14.27
C LYS A 210 1.82 1.45 15.43
N LYS A 211 1.35 1.67 16.65
CA LYS A 211 2.11 1.43 17.90
C LYS A 211 1.29 0.59 18.87
N ARG A 212 1.96 -0.24 19.69
CA ARG A 212 1.32 -0.93 20.81
C ARG A 212 1.12 0.05 21.97
N GLN A 213 0.22 -0.31 22.90
CA GLN A 213 -0.05 0.52 24.07
C GLN A 213 1.20 0.73 24.95
N SER A 214 2.00 -0.33 25.14
CA SER A 214 3.27 -0.29 25.88
C SER A 214 4.22 0.79 25.38
N ASP A 215 4.34 0.91 24.06
CA ASP A 215 5.33 1.76 23.40
C ASP A 215 4.93 3.23 23.41
N VAL A 216 3.65 3.52 23.63
CA VAL A 216 3.10 4.87 23.69
C VAL A 216 3.07 5.39 25.12
N LEU A 217 2.95 4.52 26.13
CA LEU A 217 2.92 4.90 27.55
C LEU A 217 4.32 5.07 28.16
N ASN A 218 5.34 4.45 27.56
CA ASN A 218 6.74 4.55 28.00
C ASN A 218 7.52 5.72 27.35
N LYS A 219 6.81 6.67 26.72
CA LYS A 219 7.33 7.95 26.19
C LYS A 219 6.63 9.11 26.86
#